data_AF-A0A2G9N6Y4-F1
#
_entry.id   AF-A0A2G9N6Y4-F1
#
_cell.length_a   1.000
_cell.length_b   1.000
_cell.length_c   1.000
_cell.angle_alpha   90.00
_cell.angle_beta   90.00
_cell.angle_gamma   90.00
#
_symmetry.space_group_name_H-M   'P 1'
#
loop_
_entity.id
_entity.type
_entity.pdbx_description
1 polymer ?
#
loop_
_entity_poly.entity_id
_entity_poly.type
_entity_poly.pdbx_seq_one_letter_code
_entity_poly.pdbx_strand_id
1 'polypeptide(L)' 'MLHYFKKYWGGWKPKVFRRDFNSKNTKIILKNNKRVGYYVLKQEKKFTYVGNVQISTLFRGKGIGTYIMKLIERQTMK' A
#
# COMPACT_ATOMS: atom_id res chain seq x y z
N MET A 1 13.43 13.71 -0.07
CA MET A 1 12.22 13.58 -0.95
C MET A 1 12.49 12.70 -2.18
N LEU A 2 13.60 12.86 -2.90
CA LEU A 2 13.97 12.04 -4.09
C LEU A 2 14.22 10.53 -3.84
N HIS A 3 14.54 10.13 -2.60
CA HIS A 3 14.88 8.73 -2.29
C HIS A 3 13.67 7.78 -2.44
N TYR A 4 12.46 8.22 -2.06
CA TYR A 4 11.24 7.43 -2.23
C TYR A 4 10.82 7.32 -3.70
N PHE A 5 11.09 8.37 -4.49
CA PHE A 5 10.81 8.40 -5.93
C PHE A 5 11.59 7.31 -6.67
N LYS A 6 12.91 7.20 -6.45
CA LYS A 6 13.74 6.14 -7.05
C LYS A 6 13.41 4.72 -6.59
N LYS A 7 12.87 4.59 -5.37
CA LYS A 7 12.67 3.28 -4.71
C LYS A 7 11.46 2.51 -5.26
N TYR A 8 10.37 3.21 -5.59
CA TYR A 8 9.10 2.57 -5.96
C TYR A 8 8.42 3.11 -7.24
N TRP A 9 8.81 4.28 -7.75
CA TRP A 9 8.28 4.76 -9.04
C TRP A 9 9.09 4.14 -10.21
N GLY A 10 8.38 3.62 -11.21
CA GLY A 10 8.95 2.91 -12.36
C GLY A 10 8.60 1.42 -12.48
N GLY A 11 7.77 0.87 -11.57
CA GLY A 11 7.23 -0.51 -11.68
C GLY A 11 7.50 -1.39 -10.47
N TRP A 12 7.00 -2.64 -10.53
CA TRP A 12 7.18 -3.62 -9.47
C TRP A 12 8.64 -4.06 -9.35
N LYS A 13 9.28 -3.77 -8.21
CA LYS A 13 10.65 -4.19 -7.89
C LYS A 13 10.64 -5.24 -6.77
N PRO A 14 10.51 -6.55 -7.09
CA PRO A 14 10.27 -7.60 -6.10
C PRO A 14 11.40 -7.74 -5.05
N LYS A 15 12.66 -7.45 -5.42
CA LYS A 15 13.80 -7.46 -4.49
C LYS A 15 13.68 -6.38 -3.41
N VAL A 16 13.27 -5.17 -3.79
CA VAL A 16 13.09 -4.04 -2.86
C VAL A 16 11.89 -4.28 -1.96
N PHE A 17 10.79 -4.80 -2.53
CA PHE A 17 9.63 -5.23 -1.74
C PHE A 17 10.03 -6.24 -0.66
N ARG A 18 10.71 -7.34 -1.04
CA ARG A 18 11.09 -8.39 -0.08
C ARG A 18 12.00 -7.90 1.04
N ARG A 19 12.97 -7.02 0.73
CA ARG A 19 13.88 -6.46 1.74
C ARG A 19 13.16 -5.57 2.75
N ASP A 20 12.21 -4.76 2.27
CA ASP A 20 11.56 -3.74 3.09
C ASP A 20 10.16 -4.15 3.57
N PHE A 21 9.76 -5.39 3.28
CA PHE A 21 8.46 -5.93 3.68
C PHE A 21 8.42 -6.10 5.19
N ASN A 22 7.49 -5.40 5.83
CA ASN A 22 7.19 -5.57 7.23
C ASN A 22 5.71 -5.95 7.36
N SER A 23 5.44 -7.17 7.80
CA SER A 23 4.08 -7.71 7.95
C SER A 23 3.23 -6.91 8.94
N LYS A 24 3.82 -6.27 9.96
CA LYS A 24 3.10 -5.44 10.93
C LYS A 24 2.47 -4.21 10.27
N ASN A 25 3.15 -3.67 9.27
CA ASN A 25 2.79 -2.42 8.60
C ASN A 25 2.08 -2.66 7.25
N THR A 26 2.04 -3.91 6.77
CA THR A 26 1.50 -4.23 5.46
C THR A 26 0.11 -4.86 5.58
N LYS A 27 -0.84 -4.35 4.81
CA LYS A 27 -2.21 -4.84 4.73
C LYS A 27 -2.51 -5.33 3.32
N ILE A 28 -2.94 -6.58 3.22
CA ILE A 28 -3.32 -7.20 1.95
C ILE A 28 -4.81 -6.93 1.69
N ILE A 29 -5.14 -6.56 0.46
CA ILE A 29 -6.53 -6.40 0.02
C ILE A 29 -6.98 -7.68 -0.67
N LEU A 30 -8.10 -8.22 -0.18
CA LEU A 30 -8.77 -9.37 -0.78
C LEU A 30 -10.08 -8.94 -1.42
N LYS A 31 -10.37 -9.49 -2.61
CA LYS A 31 -11.70 -9.46 -3.24
C LYS A 31 -12.08 -10.89 -3.59
N ASN A 32 -13.19 -11.39 -3.07
CA ASN A 32 -13.63 -12.78 -3.26
C ASN A 32 -12.50 -13.78 -2.97
N ASN A 33 -11.81 -13.60 -1.84
CA ASN A 33 -10.65 -14.38 -1.41
C ASN A 33 -9.41 -14.32 -2.34
N LYS A 34 -9.41 -13.47 -3.38
CA LYS A 34 -8.26 -13.24 -4.26
C LYS A 34 -7.50 -11.99 -3.84
N ARG A 35 -6.15 -12.08 -3.80
CA ARG A 35 -5.28 -10.93 -3.53
C ARG A 35 -5.33 -9.97 -4.71
N VAL A 36 -5.86 -8.76 -4.48
CA VAL A 36 -5.99 -7.73 -5.53
C VAL A 36 -4.99 -6.59 -5.37
N GLY A 37 -4.35 -6.50 -4.21
CA GLY A 37 -3.35 -5.48 -3.92
C GLY A 37 -2.89 -5.52 -2.47
N TYR A 38 -2.10 -4.54 -2.10
CA TYR A 38 -1.70 -4.29 -0.72
C TYR A 38 -1.40 -2.80 -0.52
N TYR A 39 -1.39 -2.37 0.73
CA TYR A 39 -0.82 -1.08 1.12
C TYR A 39 0.03 -1.23 2.36
N VAL A 40 0.98 -0.30 2.53
CA VAL A 40 1.83 -0.20 3.70
C VAL A 40 1.46 1.08 4.43
N LEU A 41 1.06 0.93 5.69
CA LEU A 41 0.74 2.03 6.57
C LEU A 41 1.74 2.04 7.72
N LYS A 42 2.36 3.19 7.98
CA LYS A 42 3.29 3.36 9.09
C LYS A 42 2.75 4.46 9.99
N GLN A 43 2.48 4.09 11.24
CA GLN A 43 1.97 4.99 12.26
C GLN A 43 3.16 5.53 13.07
N GLU A 44 3.25 6.84 13.15
CA GLU A 44 4.14 7.58 14.04
C GLU A 44 3.29 8.32 15.08
N LYS A 45 3.90 8.81 16.16
CA LYS A 45 3.17 9.42 17.29
C LYS A 45 2.21 10.56 16.92
N LYS A 46 2.49 11.29 15.83
CA LYS A 46 1.73 12.49 15.43
C LYS A 46 1.19 12.44 14.00
N PHE A 47 1.56 11.42 13.23
CA PHE A 47 1.15 11.32 11.84
C PHE A 47 1.20 9.87 11.38
N THR A 48 0.35 9.54 10.42
CA THR A 48 0.41 8.27 9.72
C THR A 48 0.81 8.53 8.28
N TYR A 49 1.73 7.74 7.75
CA TYR A 49 2.13 7.85 6.35
C TYR A 49 1.90 6.55 5.58
N VAL A 50 1.45 6.73 4.34
CA VAL A 50 1.27 5.65 3.37
C VAL A 50 2.61 5.42 2.70
N GLY A 51 3.25 4.29 2.99
CA GLY A 51 4.57 3.97 2.46
C GLY A 51 4.54 3.41 1.03
N ASN A 52 3.52 2.62 0.70
CA ASN A 52 3.36 2.01 -0.61
C ASN A 52 1.90 1.60 -0.81
N VAL A 53 1.39 1.73 -2.04
CA VAL A 53 0.09 1.20 -2.45
C VAL A 53 0.30 0.51 -3.79
N GLN A 54 -0.12 -0.74 -3.89
CA GLN A 54 -0.05 -1.47 -5.13
C GLN A 54 -1.33 -2.25 -5.39
N ILE A 55 -1.78 -2.15 -6.64
CA ILE A 55 -2.97 -2.82 -7.13
C ILE A 55 -2.55 -3.63 -8.35
N SER A 56 -2.95 -4.90 -8.36
CA SER A 56 -2.77 -5.79 -9.50
C SER A 56 -3.33 -5.14 -10.78
N THR A 57 -2.59 -5.25 -11.88
CA THR A 57 -2.96 -4.67 -13.18
C THR A 57 -4.37 -5.08 -13.61
N LEU A 58 -4.76 -6.34 -13.36
CA LEU A 58 -6.08 -6.92 -13.68
C LEU A 58 -7.26 -6.25 -12.95
N PHE A 59 -6.96 -5.47 -11.91
CA PHE A 59 -7.95 -4.86 -11.03
C PHE A 59 -7.86 -3.32 -10.98
N ARG A 60 -7.01 -2.71 -11.81
CA ARG A 60 -6.96 -1.25 -12.01
C ARG A 60 -8.23 -0.76 -12.71
N GLY A 61 -8.55 0.53 -12.54
CA GLY A 61 -9.76 1.16 -13.11
C GLY A 61 -11.07 0.78 -12.41
N LYS A 62 -11.06 -0.11 -11.41
CA LYS A 62 -12.26 -0.61 -10.71
C LYS A 62 -12.53 0.08 -9.36
N GLY A 63 -12.02 1.28 -9.15
CA GLY A 63 -12.21 2.05 -7.90
C GLY A 63 -11.49 1.51 -6.65
N ILE A 64 -10.61 0.51 -6.79
CA ILE A 64 -9.91 -0.11 -5.63
C ILE A 64 -9.02 0.89 -4.90
N GLY A 65 -8.37 1.81 -5.62
CA GLY A 65 -7.55 2.86 -4.98
C GLY A 65 -8.38 3.72 -4.04
N THR A 66 -9.56 4.19 -4.47
CA THR A 66 -10.50 4.94 -3.65
C THR A 66 -10.93 4.15 -2.41
N TYR A 67 -11.24 2.86 -2.58
CA TYR A 67 -11.59 1.99 -1.47
C TYR A 67 -10.45 1.86 -0.44
N ILE A 68 -9.21 1.67 -0.91
CA ILE A 68 -8.02 1.62 -0.05
C ILE A 68 -7.86 2.92 0.74
N MET A 69 -8.01 4.08 0.10
CA MET A 69 -7.87 5.37 0.79
C MET A 69 -8.94 5.55 1.88
N LYS A 70 -10.19 5.16 1.63
CA LYS A 70 -11.25 5.16 2.66
C LYS A 70 -10.94 4.22 3.82
N LEU A 71 -10.32 3.06 3.56
CA LEU A 71 -9.88 2.16 4.64
C LEU A 71 -8.77 2.78 5.49
N ILE A 72 -7.81 3.44 4.83
CA ILE A 72 -6.71 4.12 5.52
C ILE A 72 -7.26 5.23 6.41
N GLU A 73 -8.13 6.09 5.88
CA GLU A 73 -8.77 7.18 6.62
C GLU A 73 -9.46 6.67 7.90
N ARG A 74 -10.26 5.60 7.78
CA ARG A 74 -10.92 4.96 8.94
C ARG A 74 -9.94 4.39 9.97
N GLN A 75 -8.75 3.95 9.55
CA GLN A 75 -7.73 3.43 10.46
C GLN A 75 -6.95 4.53 11.17
N THR A 76 -6.87 5.72 10.57
CA THR A 76 -6.12 6.85 11.12
C THR A 76 -6.97 7.80 11.95
N MET A 77 -8.30 7.71 11.86
CA MET A 77 -9.25 8.48 12.70
C MET A 77 -9.55 7.84 14.06
N LYS A 78 -8.87 6.74 14.40
CA LYS A 78 -8.94 6.12 15.74
C LYS A 78 -7.80 6.64 16.60
#